data_AF-A0A7Y8HR92-F1
#
_entry.id   AF-A0A7Y8HR92-F1
#
_cell.length_a   1.000
_cell.length_b   1.000
_cell.length_c   1.000
_cell.angle_alpha   90.00
_cell.angle_beta   90.00
_cell.angle_gamma   90.00
#
_symmetry.space_group_name_H-M   'P 1'
#
loop_
_entity.id
_entity.type
_entity.pdbx_description
1 polymer ?
#
loop_
_entity_poly.entity_id
_entity_poly.type
_entity_poly.pdbx_seq_one_letter_code
_entity_poly.pdbx_strand_id
1 'polypeptide(L)'
;MDHLACSSLPVWEQNLLSLTMQAGQAAELGRWDQVEECYRARGEQLRNHTIPPALAADLTQLDRMVEARIINARTALQSQMIETAKTRKNLQGLRSWQGERETESIFMNRQA
;
A
#
# COMPACT_ATOMS: atom_id res chain seq x y z
N MET A 1 -4.96 50.17 1.77
CA MET A 1 -4.31 49.15 2.62
C MET A 1 -5.40 48.68 3.56
N ASP A 2 -6.14 47.66 3.15
CA ASP A 2 -7.20 47.09 3.97
C ASP A 2 -6.79 45.67 4.37
N HIS A 3 -6.96 45.43 5.66
CA HIS A 3 -6.40 44.34 6.43
C HIS A 3 -6.69 42.97 5.81
N LEU A 4 -5.60 42.22 5.57
CA LEU A 4 -5.59 40.78 5.37
C LEU A 4 -6.31 40.11 6.55
N ALA A 5 -7.60 39.81 6.37
CA ALA A 5 -8.29 38.87 7.22
C ALA A 5 -7.63 37.51 6.98
N CYS A 6 -6.67 37.16 7.83
CA CYS A 6 -6.19 35.80 7.98
C CYS A 6 -7.35 34.98 8.58
N SER A 7 -8.32 34.63 7.73
CA SER A 7 -9.45 33.79 8.12
C SER A 7 -8.92 32.38 8.29
N SER A 8 -8.74 31.96 9.54
CA SER A 8 -8.57 30.56 9.90
C SER A 8 -9.64 29.73 9.18
N LEU A 9 -9.23 28.72 8.43
CA LEU A 9 -10.16 27.78 7.78
C LEU A 9 -11.20 27.29 8.80
N PRO A 10 -12.46 27.06 8.40
CA PRO A 10 -13.41 26.40 9.27
C PRO A 10 -12.84 25.10 9.85
N VAL A 11 -13.17 24.78 11.10
CA VAL A 11 -12.63 23.60 11.80
C VAL A 11 -12.86 22.31 11.00
N TRP A 12 -14.00 22.19 10.31
CA TRP A 12 -14.30 21.03 9.48
C TRP A 12 -13.38 20.92 8.26
N GLU A 13 -12.97 22.03 7.65
CA GLU A 13 -12.01 22.04 6.53
C GLU A 13 -10.61 21.62 7.01
N GLN A 14 -10.18 22.15 8.16
CA GLN A 14 -8.91 21.75 8.79
C GLN A 14 -8.89 20.26 9.13
N ASN A 15 -10.02 19.73 9.62
CA ASN A 15 -10.13 18.30 9.92
C ASN A 15 -10.03 17.43 8.67
N LEU A 16 -10.67 17.81 7.56
CA LEU A 16 -10.55 17.08 6.29
C LEU A 16 -9.11 17.03 5.79
N LEU A 17 -8.40 18.17 5.85
CA LEU A 17 -6.99 18.25 5.49
C LEU A 17 -6.14 17.37 6.41
N SER A 18 -6.37 17.44 7.72
CA SER A 18 -5.65 16.63 8.70
C SER A 18 -5.87 15.13 8.49
N LEU A 19 -7.12 14.68 8.30
CA LEU A 19 -7.44 13.28 8.02
C LEU A 19 -6.74 12.78 6.74
N THR A 20 -6.69 13.61 5.70
CA THR A 20 -6.07 13.22 4.43
C THR A 20 -4.54 13.20 4.54
N MET A 21 -3.94 14.13 5.30
CA MET A 21 -2.52 14.09 5.64
C MET A 21 -2.15 12.85 6.48
N GLN A 22 -2.98 12.51 7.48
CA GLN A 22 -2.80 11.31 8.30
C GLN A 22 -2.90 10.04 7.46
N ALA A 23 -3.83 9.98 6.50
CA ALA A 23 -3.90 8.88 5.53
C ALA A 23 -2.60 8.76 4.72
N GLY A 24 -2.03 9.88 4.26
CA GLY A 24 -0.74 9.90 3.58
C GLY A 24 0.42 9.37 4.43
N GLN A 25 0.50 9.78 5.69
CA GLN A 25 1.50 9.29 6.64
C GLN A 25 1.33 7.80 6.93
N ALA A 26 0.10 7.35 7.15
CA ALA A 26 -0.22 5.93 7.37
C ALA A 26 0.16 5.09 6.15
N ALA A 27 -0.13 5.56 4.93
CA ALA A 27 0.23 4.89 3.69
C ALA A 27 1.74 4.80 3.49
N GLU A 28 2.50 5.82 3.91
CA GLU A 28 3.97 5.79 3.87
C GLU A 28 4.56 4.69 4.74
N LEU A 29 3.92 4.44 5.88
CA LEU A 29 4.29 3.41 6.84
C LEU A 29 3.67 2.04 6.52
N GLY A 30 2.91 1.90 5.43
CA GLY A 30 2.21 0.66 5.07
C GLY A 30 1.08 0.27 6.03
N ARG A 31 0.54 1.21 6.81
CA ARG A 31 -0.52 0.99 7.80
C ARG A 31 -1.90 1.13 7.16
N TRP A 32 -2.27 0.17 6.31
CA TRP A 32 -3.47 0.26 5.47
C TRP A 32 -4.78 0.37 6.25
N ASP A 33 -4.90 -0.29 7.41
CA ASP A 33 -6.08 -0.16 8.28
C ASP A 33 -6.27 1.29 8.77
N GLN A 34 -5.17 1.99 9.04
CA GLN A 34 -5.22 3.41 9.44
C GLN A 34 -5.57 4.32 8.26
N VAL A 35 -5.15 3.97 7.04
CA VAL A 35 -5.56 4.68 5.82
C VAL A 35 -7.06 4.56 5.62
N GLU A 36 -7.61 3.35 5.76
CA GLU A 36 -9.05 3.09 5.66
C GLU A 36 -9.83 3.89 6.71
N GLU A 37 -9.39 3.86 7.96
CA GLU A 37 -10.03 4.60 9.05
C GLU A 37 -10.05 6.12 8.78
N CYS A 38 -8.96 6.69 8.27
CA CYS A 38 -8.90 8.11 7.90
C CYS A 38 -9.91 8.44 6.80
N TYR A 39 -10.03 7.61 5.75
CA TYR A 39 -10.99 7.84 4.67
C TYR A 39 -12.43 7.62 5.11
N ARG A 40 -12.69 6.69 6.04
CA ARG A 40 -14.01 6.49 6.63
C ARG A 40 -14.45 7.74 7.40
N ALA A 41 -13.61 8.24 8.31
CA ALA A 41 -13.87 9.47 9.06
C ALA A 41 -14.03 10.70 8.14
N ARG A 42 -13.21 10.80 7.09
CA ARG A 42 -13.33 11.87 6.09
C ARG A 42 -14.67 11.78 5.35
N GLY A 43 -15.06 10.58 4.93
CA GLY A 43 -16.33 10.33 4.27
C GLY A 43 -17.54 10.70 5.12
N GLU A 44 -17.48 10.48 6.43
CA GLU A 44 -18.52 10.91 7.38
C GLU A 44 -18.63 12.44 7.45
N GLN A 45 -17.50 13.16 7.49
CA GLN A 45 -17.50 14.63 7.50
C GLN A 45 -18.02 15.23 6.19
N LEU A 46 -17.64 14.64 5.05
CA LEU A 46 -18.07 15.13 3.73
C LEU A 46 -19.58 15.09 3.50
N ARG A 47 -20.30 14.18 4.17
CA ARG A 47 -21.78 14.09 4.03
C ARG A 47 -22.51 15.34 4.50
N ASN A 48 -21.90 16.11 5.39
CA ASN A 48 -22.55 17.25 6.05
C ASN A 48 -22.16 18.60 5.44
N HIS A 49 -21.26 18.62 4.44
CA HIS A 49 -20.65 19.86 3.96
C HIS A 49 -20.50 19.90 2.44
N THR A 50 -20.82 21.04 1.84
CA THR A 50 -20.46 21.35 0.46
C THR A 50 -19.01 21.79 0.41
N ILE A 51 -18.19 21.10 -0.38
CA ILE A 51 -16.74 21.36 -0.46
C ILE A 51 -16.46 22.55 -1.39
N PRO A 52 -15.76 23.61 -0.94
CA PRO A 52 -15.26 24.66 -1.80
C PRO A 52 -14.28 24.12 -2.85
N PRO A 53 -14.25 24.66 -4.09
CA PRO A 53 -13.34 24.18 -5.13
C PRO A 53 -11.85 24.21 -4.74
N ALA A 54 -11.42 25.22 -3.97
CA ALA A 54 -10.05 25.32 -3.48
C ALA A 54 -9.69 24.16 -2.54
N LEU A 55 -10.53 23.88 -1.55
CA LEU A 55 -10.34 22.75 -0.64
C LEU A 55 -10.38 21.40 -1.37
N ALA A 56 -11.26 21.25 -2.37
CA ALA A 56 -11.32 20.05 -3.19
C ALA A 56 -10.00 19.81 -3.95
N ALA A 57 -9.37 20.88 -4.48
CA ALA A 57 -8.08 20.79 -5.14
C ALA A 57 -6.97 20.35 -4.17
N ASP A 58 -6.91 20.94 -2.98
CA ASP A 58 -5.92 20.61 -1.96
C ASP A 58 -6.04 19.14 -1.52
N LEU A 59 -7.27 18.70 -1.23
CA LEU A 59 -7.56 17.32 -0.85
C LEU A 59 -7.19 16.34 -1.98
N THR A 60 -7.51 16.68 -3.24
CA THR A 60 -7.15 15.86 -4.40
C THR A 60 -5.64 15.70 -4.54
N GLN A 61 -4.87 16.75 -4.28
CA GLN A 61 -3.42 16.68 -4.35
C GLN A 61 -2.85 15.75 -3.28
N LEU A 62 -3.37 15.81 -2.05
CA LEU A 62 -3.01 14.88 -0.98
C LEU A 62 -3.43 13.44 -1.33
N ASP A 63 -4.62 13.24 -1.89
CA ASP A 63 -5.12 11.92 -2.29
C ASP A 63 -4.21 11.24 -3.32
N ARG A 64 -3.68 12.00 -4.29
CA ARG A 64 -2.71 11.47 -5.26
C ARG A 64 -1.43 10.94 -4.61
N MET A 65 -1.01 11.53 -3.48
CA MET A 65 0.14 11.04 -2.73
C MET A 65 -0.14 9.70 -2.05
N VAL A 66 -1.39 9.45 -1.62
CA VAL A 66 -1.83 8.18 -1.07
C VAL A 66 -1.93 7.13 -2.17
N GLU A 67 -2.56 7.49 -3.30
CA GLU A 67 -2.68 6.63 -4.48
C GLU A 67 -1.31 6.13 -4.97
N ALA A 68 -0.33 7.04 -5.10
CA ALA A 68 1.02 6.67 -5.50
C ALA A 68 1.65 5.63 -4.56
N ARG A 69 1.43 5.75 -3.25
CA ARG A 69 1.91 4.79 -2.25
C ARG A 69 1.22 3.43 -2.38
N ILE A 70 -0.08 3.42 -2.63
CA ILE A 70 -0.84 2.18 -2.87
C ILE A 70 -0.32 1.47 -4.13
N ILE A 71 -0.09 2.21 -5.22
CA ILE A 71 0.46 1.65 -6.46
C ILE A 71 1.84 1.03 -6.22
N ASN A 72 2.72 1.75 -5.51
CA ASN A 72 4.05 1.25 -5.19
C ASN A 72 4.00 -0.02 -4.32
N ALA A 73 3.15 -0.04 -3.30
CA ALA A 73 2.97 -1.20 -2.44
C ALA A 73 2.45 -2.43 -3.21
N ARG A 74 1.49 -2.23 -4.13
CA ARG A 74 0.97 -3.30 -4.99
C ARG A 74 2.05 -3.87 -5.90
N THR A 75 2.85 -3.01 -6.52
CA THR A 75 3.98 -3.43 -7.36
C THR A 75 4.99 -4.25 -6.56
N ALA A 76 5.35 -3.78 -5.36
CA ALA A 76 6.29 -4.50 -4.48
C ALA A 76 5.75 -5.88 -4.08
N LEU A 77 4.47 -5.99 -3.71
CA LEU A 77 3.83 -7.26 -3.39
C LEU A 77 3.82 -8.22 -4.58
N GLN A 78 3.48 -7.73 -5.78
CA GLN A 78 3.51 -8.54 -6.99
C GLN A 78 4.90 -9.09 -7.29
N SER A 79 5.94 -8.24 -7.21
CA SER A 79 7.33 -8.67 -7.37
C SER A 79 7.69 -9.75 -6.34
N GLN A 80 7.32 -9.55 -5.07
CA GLN A 80 7.63 -10.51 -4.01
C GLN A 80 6.90 -11.85 -4.20
N MET A 81 5.67 -11.84 -4.68
CA MET A 81 4.93 -13.06 -5.00
C MET A 81 5.60 -13.85 -6.14
N ILE A 82 6.07 -13.15 -7.18
CA ILE A 82 6.79 -13.77 -8.30
C ILE A 82 8.09 -14.41 -7.81
N GLU A 83 8.88 -13.70 -7.02
CA GLU A 83 10.14 -14.24 -6.50
C GLU A 83 9.90 -15.42 -5.56
N THR A 84 8.90 -15.32 -4.68
CA THR A 84 8.51 -16.44 -3.81
C THR A 84 8.11 -17.68 -4.61
N ALA A 85 7.36 -17.50 -5.71
CA ALA A 85 6.97 -18.61 -6.58
C ALA A 85 8.19 -19.24 -7.27
N LYS A 86 9.15 -18.43 -7.77
CA LYS A 86 10.41 -18.92 -8.34
C LYS A 86 11.23 -19.70 -7.31
N THR A 87 11.40 -19.16 -6.11
CA THR A 87 12.12 -19.84 -5.03
C THR A 87 11.49 -21.18 -4.70
N ARG A 88 10.16 -21.24 -4.60
CA ARG A 88 9.44 -22.50 -4.35
C ARG A 88 9.69 -23.52 -5.46
N LYS A 89 9.62 -23.11 -6.73
CA LYS A 89 9.89 -23.98 -7.89
C LYS A 89 11.33 -24.50 -7.86
N ASN A 90 12.31 -23.64 -7.57
CA ASN A 90 13.72 -24.02 -7.51
C ASN A 90 13.97 -25.03 -6.39
N LEU A 91 13.39 -24.84 -5.21
CA LEU A 91 13.50 -25.78 -4.10
C LEU A 91 12.84 -27.14 -4.41
N GLN A 92 11.70 -27.13 -5.12
CA GLN A 92 11.07 -28.37 -5.59
C GLN A 92 11.96 -29.12 -6.60
N GLY A 93 12.55 -28.40 -7.55
CA GLY A 93 13.48 -28.98 -8.53
C GLY A 93 14.76 -29.53 -7.91
N LEU A 94 15.31 -28.86 -6.88
CA LEU A 94 16.46 -29.38 -6.13
C LEU A 94 16.11 -30.68 -5.40
N ARG A 95 14.94 -30.76 -4.78
CA ARG A 95 14.47 -31.98 -4.11
C ARG A 95 14.25 -33.14 -5.09
N SER A 96 13.65 -32.88 -6.25
CA SER A 96 13.44 -33.93 -7.26
C SER A 96 14.77 -34.48 -7.78
N TRP A 97 15.73 -33.60 -8.05
CA TRP A 97 17.05 -34.00 -8.52
C TRP A 97 17.86 -34.78 -7.47
N GLN A 98 17.76 -34.43 -6.19
CA GLN A 98 18.37 -35.21 -5.11
C GLN A 98 17.77 -36.63 -5.04
N GLY A 99 16.45 -36.75 -5.16
CA GLY A 99 15.77 -38.04 -5.19
C GLY A 99 16.19 -38.91 -6.38
N GLU A 100 16.34 -38.33 -7.58
CA GLU A 100 16.82 -39.03 -8.78
C GLU A 100 18.26 -39.53 -8.63
N ARG A 101 19.15 -38.75 -8.01
CA ARG A 101 20.53 -39.17 -7.73
C ARG A 101 20.61 -40.29 -6.70
N GLU A 102 19.77 -40.26 -5.67
CA GLU A 102 19.72 -41.33 -4.67
C GLU A 102 19.21 -42.64 -5.28
N THR A 103 18.19 -42.61 -6.14
CA THR A 103 17.69 -43.81 -6.84
C THR A 103 18.70 -44.35 -7.85
N GLU A 104 19.38 -43.50 -8.62
CA GLU A 104 20.48 -43.93 -9.51
C GLU A 104 21.62 -44.59 -8.73
N SER A 105 22.02 -44.01 -7.58
CA SER A 105 23.06 -44.58 -6.72
C SER A 105 22.67 -45.95 -6.17
N ILE A 106 21.44 -46.11 -5.68
CA ILE A 106 20.94 -47.40 -5.17
C ILE A 106 20.87 -48.44 -6.29
N PHE A 107 20.47 -48.05 -7.50
CA PHE A 107 20.40 -48.94 -8.65
C PHE A 107 21.79 -49.44 -9.07
N MET A 108 22.77 -48.54 -9.17
CA MET A 108 24.15 -48.90 -9.52
C MET A 108 24.81 -49.79 -8.47
N ASN A 109 24.55 -49.54 -7.18
CA ASN A 109 25.15 -50.32 -6.08
C ASN A 109 24.54 -51.72 -5.91
N ARG A 110 23.40 -52.01 -6.56
CA ARG A 110 22.71 -53.31 -6.51
C ARG A 110 23.07 -54.21 -7.71
N GLN A 111 23.83 -53.69 -8.68
CA GLN A 111 24.31 -54.41 -9.86
C GLN A 111 25.81 -54.77 -9.81
N ALA A 112 26.51 -54.37 -8.75
CA ALA A 112 27.89 -54.75 -8.45
C ALA A 112 27.91 -55.94 -7.48
#